data_AF-H9F1Z2-F1
#
_entry.id   AF-H9F1Z2-F1
#
_cell.length_a   1.000
_cell.length_b   1.000
_cell.length_c   1.000
_cell.angle_alpha   90.00
_cell.angle_beta   90.00
_cell.angle_gamma   90.00
#
_symmetry.space_group_name_H-M   'P 1'
#
loop_
_entity.id
_entity.type
_entity.pdbx_description
1 polymer ?
#
loop_
_entity_poly.entity_id
_entity_poly.type
_entity_poly.pdbx_seq_one_letter_code
_entity_poly.pdbx_strand_id
1 'polypeptide(L)' 'MAKLYMVSDASGSMRVTVVAEENPFSMAMLLSEECFILDHGAAKQIFVWKGKDANPQERKAAMKTAEEFLQQMNYS' A
#
# COMPACT_ATOMS: atom_id res chain seq x y z
N MET A 1 6.70 10.78 9.32
CA MET A 1 7.27 9.43 9.09
C MET A 1 6.46 8.76 8.00
N ALA A 2 7.05 7.83 7.26
CA ALA A 2 6.29 7.12 6.23
C ALA A 2 5.44 6.03 6.88
N LYS A 3 4.35 5.63 6.22
CA LYS A 3 3.47 4.53 6.65
C LYS A 3 3.37 3.49 5.54
N LEU A 4 3.42 2.22 5.93
CA LEU A 4 3.29 1.09 5.01
C LEU A 4 1.92 0.43 5.23
N TYR A 5 1.18 0.28 4.14
CA TYR A 5 -0.13 -0.34 4.10
C TYR A 5 -0.09 -1.58 3.21
N MET A 6 -0.84 -2.62 3.59
CA MET A 6 -1.09 -3.81 2.78
C MET A 6 -2.51 -3.76 2.21
N VAL A 7 -2.64 -4.13 0.94
CA VAL A 7 -3.88 -4.23 0.18
C VAL A 7 -4.09 -5.69 -0.20
N SER A 8 -5.07 -6.34 0.43
CA SER A 8 -5.27 -7.79 0.39
C SER A 8 -6.74 -8.17 0.39
N ASP A 9 -7.11 -9.24 -0.31
CA ASP A 9 -8.42 -9.88 -0.18
C ASP A 9 -8.41 -11.26 0.50
N ALA A 10 -7.27 -11.69 1.06
CA ALA A 10 -7.10 -12.98 1.73
C ALA A 10 -8.08 -13.22 2.91
N SER A 11 -8.66 -12.15 3.47
CA SER A 11 -9.71 -12.21 4.50
C SER A 11 -11.11 -12.56 3.97
N GLY A 12 -11.27 -12.80 2.66
CA GLY A 12 -12.55 -12.99 1.98
C GLY A 12 -13.16 -11.69 1.42
N SER A 13 -12.53 -10.55 1.66
CA SER A 13 -12.93 -9.23 1.16
C SER A 13 -11.72 -8.32 1.01
N MET A 14 -11.70 -7.43 0.02
CA MET A 14 -10.64 -6.44 -0.17
C MET A 14 -10.51 -5.51 1.06
N ARG A 15 -9.31 -5.39 1.61
CA ARG A 15 -8.99 -4.53 2.75
C ARG A 15 -7.67 -3.80 2.56
N VAL A 16 -7.59 -2.61 3.16
CA VAL A 16 -6.35 -1.85 3.33
C VAL A 16 -6.03 -1.86 4.83
N THR A 17 -4.85 -2.36 5.20
CA THR A 17 -4.42 -2.48 6.60
C THR A 17 -3.07 -1.83 6.80
N VAL A 18 -2.86 -1.20 7.95
CA VAL A 18 -1.55 -0.64 8.32
C VAL A 18 -0.66 -1.77 8.80
N VAL A 19 0.50 -1.95 8.19
CA VAL A 19 1.49 -2.98 8.58
C VAL A 19 2.70 -2.39 9.30
N ALA A 20 3.01 -1.10 9.07
CA ALA A 20 4.03 -0.38 9.83
C ALA A 20 3.78 1.13 9.80
N GLU A 21 3.93 1.79 10.95
CA GLU A 21 3.79 3.25 11.10
C GLU A 21 5.13 3.99 11.31
N GLU A 22 6.20 3.24 11.57
CA GLU A 22 7.52 3.78 11.92
C GLU A 22 8.62 3.20 11.03
N ASN A 23 9.63 4.01 10.76
CA ASN A 23 10.79 3.67 9.92
C ASN A 23 11.97 3.18 10.78
N PRO A 24 12.88 2.33 10.26
CA PRO A 24 12.93 1.79 8.89
C PRO A 24 12.02 0.57 8.68
N PHE A 25 11.58 0.36 7.44
CA PHE A 25 10.84 -0.84 7.07
C PHE A 25 11.78 -1.99 6.70
N SER A 26 11.36 -3.21 7.00
CA SER A 26 12.03 -4.42 6.54
C SER A 26 11.48 -4.86 5.19
N MET A 27 12.35 -5.30 4.29
CA MET A 27 11.92 -5.92 3.01
C MET A 27 11.04 -7.15 3.23
N ALA A 28 11.21 -7.84 4.37
CA ALA A 28 10.38 -9.00 4.73
C ALA A 28 8.90 -8.67 4.99
N MET A 29 8.54 -7.38 5.11
CA MET A 29 7.14 -6.94 5.21
C MET A 29 6.40 -7.02 3.87
N LEU A 30 7.11 -7.10 2.74
CA LEU A 30 6.52 -7.14 1.40
C LEU A 30 6.27 -8.58 0.95
N LEU A 31 5.08 -9.11 1.30
CA LEU A 31 4.63 -10.44 0.88
C LEU A 31 4.39 -10.49 -0.63
N SER A 32 4.92 -11.49 -1.33
CA SER A 32 4.84 -11.56 -2.80
C SER A 32 3.43 -11.76 -3.34
N GLU A 33 2.55 -12.28 -2.50
CA GLU A 33 1.15 -12.59 -2.73
C GLU A 33 0.25 -11.37 -2.58
N GLU A 34 0.76 -10.22 -2.12
CA GLU A 34 -0.05 -9.07 -1.73
C GLU A 34 0.41 -7.78 -2.40
N CYS A 35 -0.40 -6.73 -2.37
CA CYS A 35 0.02 -5.39 -2.78
C CYS A 35 0.27 -4.49 -1.57
N PHE A 36 1.16 -3.51 -1.72
CA PHE A 36 1.51 -2.58 -0.65
C PHE A 36 1.52 -1.15 -1.15
N ILE A 37 1.18 -0.23 -0.26
CA ILE A 37 1.26 1.22 -0.47
C ILE A 37 2.19 1.80 0.58
N LEU A 38 3.21 2.51 0.13
CA LEU A 38 4.08 3.30 0.97
C LEU A 38 3.68 4.77 0.83
N ASP A 39 3.07 5.31 1.88
CA ASP A 39 2.77 6.74 2.00
C ASP A 39 3.97 7.45 2.64
N HIS A 40 4.70 8.21 1.84
CA HIS A 40 5.78 9.07 2.29
C HIS A 40 5.33 10.55 2.28
N GLY A 41 4.34 10.85 3.10
CA GLY A 41 3.69 12.17 3.14
C GLY A 41 4.60 13.37 3.34
N ALA A 42 5.72 13.22 4.06
CA ALA A 42 6.71 14.29 4.23
C ALA A 42 7.31 14.74 2.88
N ALA A 43 7.41 13.84 1.90
CA ALA A 43 7.86 14.13 0.54
C ALA A 43 6.69 14.31 -0.45
N LYS A 44 5.43 14.23 0.02
CA LYS A 44 4.22 14.17 -0.83
C LYS A 44 4.32 13.09 -1.92
N GLN A 45 4.91 11.95 -1.58
CA GLN A 45 5.13 10.83 -2.49
C GLN A 45 4.40 9.60 -2.00
N ILE A 46 3.81 8.86 -2.93
CA ILE A 46 3.20 7.55 -2.70
C ILE A 46 3.83 6.56 -3.66
N PHE A 47 4.18 5.38 -3.14
CA PHE A 47 4.69 4.27 -3.93
C PHE A 47 3.76 3.09 -3.83
N VAL A 48 3.49 2.43 -4.96
CA VAL A 48 2.72 1.19 -5.01
C VAL A 48 3.67 0.05 -5.34
N TRP A 49 3.77 -0.91 -4.45
CA TRP A 49 4.46 -2.16 -4.71
C TRP A 49 3.42 -3.23 -5.01
N LYS A 50 3.55 -3.87 -6.19
CA LYS A 50 2.65 -4.93 -6.62
C LYS A 50 3.38 -6.24 -6.48
N GLY A 51 2.97 -7.06 -5.52
CA GLY A 51 3.55 -8.38 -5.31
C GLY A 51 3.59 -9.18 -6.60
N LYS A 52 4.62 -10.00 -6.77
CA LYS A 52 4.79 -10.79 -7.99
C LYS A 52 3.60 -11.73 -8.20
N ASP A 53 3.07 -12.29 -7.12
CA ASP A 53 2.03 -13.30 -7.11
C ASP A 53 0.66 -12.73 -6.67
N ALA A 54 0.60 -11.42 -6.38
CA ALA A 54 -0.64 -10.71 -6.06
C ALA A 54 -1.67 -10.79 -7.18
N ASN A 55 -2.94 -10.90 -6.77
CA ASN A 55 -4.03 -11.14 -7.70
C ASN A 55 -4.44 -9.86 -8.46
N PRO A 56 -5.14 -9.96 -9.61
CA PRO A 56 -5.54 -8.78 -10.39
C PRO A 56 -6.39 -7.76 -9.62
N GLN A 57 -7.23 -8.22 -8.70
CA GLN A 57 -8.14 -7.41 -7.89
C GLN A 57 -7.35 -6.56 -6.89
N GLU A 58 -6.37 -7.15 -6.20
CA GLU A 58 -5.46 -6.45 -5.27
C GLU A 58 -4.62 -5.41 -6.01
N ARG A 59 -4.06 -5.75 -7.18
CA ARG A 59 -3.28 -4.80 -7.99
C ARG A 59 -4.11 -3.59 -8.42
N LYS A 60 -5.37 -3.82 -8.78
CA LYS A 60 -6.31 -2.75 -9.15
C LYS A 60 -6.70 -1.92 -7.92
N ALA A 61 -7.01 -2.57 -6.81
CA ALA A 61 -7.34 -1.91 -5.55
C ALA A 61 -6.18 -1.05 -5.06
N ALA A 62 -4.93 -1.54 -5.11
CA ALA A 62 -3.76 -0.80 -4.67
C ALA A 62 -3.54 0.49 -5.48
N MET A 63 -3.74 0.46 -6.80
CA MET A 63 -3.69 1.67 -7.62
C MET A 63 -4.81 2.66 -7.24
N LYS A 64 -6.05 2.18 -7.10
CA LYS A 64 -7.20 3.01 -6.72
C LYS A 64 -7.00 3.65 -5.34
N THR A 65 -6.55 2.89 -4.36
CA THR A 65 -6.26 3.39 -3.02
C THR A 65 -5.12 4.41 -3.02
N ALA A 66 -4.08 4.22 -3.84
CA ALA A 66 -3.02 5.22 -3.97
C ALA A 66 -3.54 6.55 -4.56
N GLU A 67 -4.40 6.50 -5.58
CA GLU A 67 -5.07 7.68 -6.14
C GLU A 67 -5.96 8.38 -5.09
N GLU A 68 -6.70 7.61 -4.30
CA GLU A 68 -7.51 8.13 -3.18
C GLU A 68 -6.64 8.83 -2.12
N PHE A 69 -5.48 8.25 -1.78
CA PHE A 69 -4.56 8.86 -0.82
C PHE A 69 -3.99 10.19 -1.33
N LEU A 70 -3.63 10.27 -2.62
CA LEU A 70 -3.15 11.53 -3.23
C LEU A 70 -4.18 12.66 -3.05
N GLN A 71 -5.46 12.35 -3.25
CA GLN A 71 -6.57 13.31 -3.10
C GLN A 71 -6.82 13.67 -1.64
N GLN A 72 -6.93 12.68 -0.75
CA GLN A 72 -7.26 12.88 0.67
C GLN A 72 -6.16 13.62 1.43
N MET A 73 -4.89 13.34 1.11
CA MET A 73 -3.74 13.94 1.78
C MET A 73 -3.27 15.23 1.12
N ASN A 74 -3.95 15.68 0.05
CA ASN A 74 -3.65 16.90 -0.70
C ASN A 74 -2.17 16.94 -1.17
N TYR A 75 -1.73 15.82 -1.76
CA TYR A 75 -0.41 15.69 -2.39
C TYR A 75 -0.39 16.19 -3.85
N SER A 76 -1.56 16.48 -4.42
CA SER A 76 -1.76 17.12 -5.74
C SER A 76 -1.59 18.64 -5.70
#